data_AF-A0A3A4UQZ6-F1
#
_entry.id   AF-A0A3A4UQZ6-F1
#
_cell.length_a   1.000
_cell.length_b   1.000
_cell.length_c   1.000
_cell.angle_alpha   90.00
_cell.angle_beta   90.00
_cell.angle_gamma   90.00
#
_symmetry.space_group_name_H-M   'P 1'
#
loop_
_entity.id
_entity.type
_entity.pdbx_description
1 polymer ?
#
loop_
_entity_poly.entity_id
_entity_poly.type
_entity_poly.pdbx_seq_one_letter_code
_entity_poly.pdbx_strand_id
1 'polypeptide(L)'
;MARLIKGSPRAKICCVLLRANAERVKKLISGADMSRVVFVYPDAVGSDIAVPRENLSTLMITIQEVLGVLDGEKQLIFDGPDVLEMVVPQGDLSRFFIFLANRLQRGGISGFLVQPRKAKPLPIVVQLVDRVVN
;
A
#
# COMPACT_ATOMS: atom_id res chain seq x y z
N MET A 1 12.70 10.52 -6.46
CA MET A 1 13.05 9.21 -7.03
C MET A 1 12.73 8.15 -5.98
N ALA A 2 11.79 7.26 -6.26
CA ALA A 2 11.37 6.21 -5.34
C ALA A 2 12.27 4.98 -5.54
N ARG A 3 13.18 4.68 -4.60
CA ARG A 3 13.96 3.43 -4.62
C ARG A 3 13.22 2.43 -3.73
N LEU A 4 12.87 1.26 -4.29
CA LEU A 4 12.45 0.12 -3.49
C LEU A 4 13.61 -0.20 -2.55
N ILE A 5 13.37 -0.15 -1.23
CA ILE A 5 14.35 -0.60 -0.25
C ILE A 5 14.67 -2.07 -0.61
N LYS A 6 15.95 -2.47 -0.64
CA LYS A 6 16.35 -3.89 -0.80
C LYS A 6 15.77 -4.68 0.37
N GLY A 7 14.48 -5.01 0.31
CA GLY A 7 13.86 -5.83 1.34
C GLY A 7 14.22 -7.28 1.13
N SER A 8 13.95 -8.08 2.15
CA SER A 8 14.33 -9.48 2.22
C SER A 8 13.93 -10.25 0.94
N PRO A 9 14.82 -11.12 0.41
CA PRO A 9 14.48 -12.02 -0.67
C PRO A 9 13.42 -13.05 -0.27
N ARG A 10 12.82 -12.97 0.92
CA ARG A 10 11.63 -13.75 1.34
C ARG A 10 10.37 -12.90 1.52
N ALA A 11 10.46 -11.56 1.48
CA ALA A 11 9.31 -10.68 1.72
C ALA A 11 8.27 -10.72 0.58
N LYS A 12 6.98 -10.81 0.89
CA LYS A 12 5.92 -10.63 -0.12
C LYS A 12 5.78 -9.15 -0.46
N ILE A 13 5.45 -8.82 -1.71
CA ILE A 13 5.25 -7.44 -2.15
C ILE A 13 3.75 -7.21 -2.33
N CYS A 14 3.15 -6.36 -1.50
CA CYS A 14 1.76 -5.93 -1.66
C CYS A 14 1.74 -4.60 -2.41
N CYS A 15 1.14 -4.58 -3.59
CA CYS A 15 0.99 -3.40 -4.44
C CYS A 15 -0.45 -2.92 -4.39
N VAL A 16 -0.71 -1.81 -3.68
CA VAL A 16 -2.02 -1.16 -3.62
C VAL A 16 -2.05 -0.03 -4.64
N LEU A 17 -2.86 -0.17 -5.68
CA LEU A 17 -2.82 0.69 -6.87
C LEU A 17 -4.14 1.41 -7.07
N LEU A 18 -4.25 2.63 -6.53
CA LEU A 18 -5.51 3.39 -6.59
C LEU A 18 -5.68 4.21 -7.87
N ARG A 19 -4.59 4.39 -8.63
CA ARG A 19 -4.57 5.19 -9.86
C ARG A 19 -3.75 4.57 -10.97
N ALA A 20 -2.60 3.99 -10.64
CA ALA A 20 -1.70 3.45 -11.63
C ALA A 20 -2.30 2.21 -12.29
N ASN A 21 -2.19 2.18 -13.62
CA ASN A 21 -2.30 0.93 -14.36
C ASN A 21 -1.22 -0.04 -13.85
N ALA A 22 -1.61 -1.30 -13.62
CA ALA A 22 -0.75 -2.44 -13.28
C ALA A 22 0.62 -2.39 -13.98
N GLU A 23 0.62 -2.09 -15.28
CA GLU A 23 1.81 -2.05 -16.14
C GLU A 23 2.88 -1.06 -15.65
N ARG A 24 2.47 0.08 -15.08
CA ARG A 24 3.42 1.07 -14.55
C ARG A 24 4.13 0.54 -13.30
N VAL A 25 3.43 -0.18 -12.45
CA VAL A 25 4.01 -0.73 -11.21
C VAL A 25 4.80 -2.00 -11.50
N LYS A 26 4.35 -2.83 -12.45
CA LYS A 26 5.15 -3.95 -12.98
C LYS A 26 6.54 -3.49 -13.45
N LYS A 27 6.64 -2.32 -14.09
CA LYS A 27 7.95 -1.72 -14.45
C LYS A 27 8.79 -1.32 -13.23
N LEU A 28 8.18 -0.87 -12.13
CA LEU A 28 8.89 -0.53 -10.90
C LEU A 28 9.44 -1.78 -10.18
N ILE A 29 8.76 -2.91 -10.32
CA ILE A 29 9.11 -4.19 -9.69
C ILE A 29 9.64 -5.22 -10.70
N SER A 30 10.12 -4.80 -11.87
CA SER A 30 10.48 -5.72 -12.97
C SER A 30 11.64 -6.67 -12.64
N GLY A 31 12.35 -6.45 -11.54
CA GLY A 31 13.38 -7.34 -11.00
C GLY A 31 12.91 -8.21 -9.83
N ALA A 32 11.63 -8.15 -9.46
CA ALA A 32 11.03 -8.95 -8.40
C ALA A 32 10.41 -10.23 -8.95
N ASP A 33 10.40 -11.28 -8.13
CA ASP A 33 9.68 -12.51 -8.41
C ASP A 33 8.16 -12.26 -8.31
N MET A 34 7.48 -12.30 -9.46
CA MET A 34 6.05 -12.00 -9.59
C MET A 34 5.15 -12.97 -8.81
N SER A 35 5.61 -14.19 -8.49
CA SER A 35 4.87 -15.14 -7.65
C SER A 35 4.68 -14.65 -6.20
N ARG A 36 5.42 -13.61 -5.83
CA ARG A 36 5.41 -13.02 -4.48
C ARG A 36 4.78 -11.64 -4.45
N VAL A 37 4.28 -11.17 -5.59
CA VAL A 37 3.60 -9.89 -5.71
C VAL A 37 2.11 -10.14 -5.64
N VAL A 38 1.43 -9.42 -4.76
CA VAL A 38 -0.03 -9.37 -4.68
C VAL A 38 -0.46 -7.98 -5.10
N PHE A 39 -1.32 -7.88 -6.11
CA PHE A 39 -1.87 -6.61 -6.52
C PHE A 39 -3.29 -6.41 -6.00
N VAL A 40 -3.54 -5.25 -5.40
CA VAL A 40 -4.85 -4.82 -4.89
C VAL A 40 -5.28 -3.59 -5.68
N TYR A 41 -6.42 -3.67 -6.39
CA TYR A 41 -6.96 -2.60 -7.21
C TYR A 41 -8.38 -2.22 -6.78
N PRO A 42 -8.75 -0.93 -6.88
CA PRO A 42 -10.13 -0.55 -7.08
C PRO A 42 -10.51 -0.92 -8.53
N ASP A 43 -11.53 -1.75 -8.67
CA ASP A 43 -12.07 -2.39 -9.89
C ASP A 43 -11.36 -3.67 -10.37
N ALA A 44 -12.14 -4.60 -10.93
CA ALA A 44 -11.73 -5.97 -11.27
C ALA A 44 -10.87 -6.14 -12.53
N VAL A 45 -10.38 -5.05 -13.09
CA VAL A 45 -9.67 -5.10 -14.37
C VAL A 45 -8.19 -5.42 -14.14
N GLY A 46 -7.85 -6.70 -14.21
CA GLY A 46 -6.46 -7.19 -14.21
C GLY A 46 -5.84 -7.42 -12.82
N SER A 47 -6.66 -7.69 -11.80
CA SER A 47 -6.25 -7.86 -10.40
C SER A 47 -6.26 -9.32 -9.93
N ASP A 48 -5.40 -9.64 -8.95
CA ASP A 48 -5.60 -10.82 -8.09
C ASP A 48 -6.76 -10.60 -7.12
N ILE A 49 -6.97 -9.36 -6.66
CA ILE A 49 -8.04 -8.97 -5.74
C ILE A 49 -8.67 -7.65 -6.21
N ALA A 50 -9.94 -7.74 -6.59
CA ALA A 50 -10.76 -6.65 -7.08
C ALA A 50 -11.63 -6.06 -5.97
N VAL A 51 -11.62 -4.73 -5.79
CA VAL A 51 -12.54 -4.06 -4.86
C VAL A 51 -13.41 -3.05 -5.62
N PRO A 52 -14.75 -3.10 -5.52
CA PRO A 52 -15.61 -2.12 -6.18
C PRO A 52 -15.25 -0.68 -5.79
N ARG A 53 -15.08 0.21 -6.78
CA ARG A 53 -14.78 1.64 -6.55
C ARG A 53 -15.77 2.37 -5.66
N GLU A 54 -17.02 1.92 -5.64
CA GLU A 54 -18.11 2.53 -4.88
C GLU A 54 -17.95 2.34 -3.36
N ASN A 55 -17.05 1.44 -2.94
CA ASN A 55 -16.88 1.05 -1.55
C ASN A 55 -15.40 1.12 -1.12
N LEU A 56 -14.83 2.33 -1.15
CA LEU A 56 -13.42 2.57 -0.78
C LEU A 56 -13.13 2.30 0.70
N SER A 57 -14.15 2.27 1.56
CA SER A 57 -14.04 1.74 2.92
C SER A 57 -13.76 0.23 2.91
N THR A 58 -14.43 -0.53 2.03
CA THR A 58 -14.13 -1.95 1.80
C THR A 58 -12.72 -2.13 1.28
N LEU A 59 -12.22 -1.24 0.43
CA LEU A 59 -10.83 -1.31 -0.05
C LEU A 59 -9.82 -1.21 1.10
N MET A 60 -10.02 -0.29 2.06
CA MET A 60 -9.15 -0.23 3.24
C MET A 60 -9.23 -1.49 4.10
N ILE A 61 -10.42 -2.10 4.21
CA ILE A 61 -10.61 -3.38 4.91
C ILE A 61 -9.88 -4.50 4.16
N THR A 62 -10.05 -4.60 2.84
CA THR A 62 -9.36 -5.58 2.00
C THR A 62 -7.84 -5.42 2.09
N ILE A 63 -7.32 -4.19 2.06
CA ILE A 63 -5.88 -3.96 2.26
C ILE A 63 -5.44 -4.44 3.65
N GLN A 64 -6.23 -4.17 4.70
CA GLN A 64 -5.96 -4.66 6.06
C GLN A 64 -5.97 -6.19 6.14
N GLU A 65 -6.94 -6.84 5.51
CA GLU A 65 -7.08 -8.30 5.46
C GLU A 65 -5.93 -8.92 4.68
N VAL A 66 -5.62 -8.42 3.49
CA VAL A 66 -4.48 -8.89 2.70
C VAL A 66 -3.18 -8.72 3.49
N LEU A 67 -2.96 -7.56 4.10
CA LEU A 67 -1.78 -7.35 4.94
C LEU A 67 -1.82 -8.17 6.24
N GLY A 68 -2.99 -8.56 6.72
CA GLY A 68 -3.19 -9.36 7.93
C GLY A 68 -2.97 -10.86 7.72
N VAL A 69 -3.46 -11.40 6.60
CA VAL A 69 -3.43 -12.83 6.24
C VAL A 69 -2.10 -13.25 5.62
N LEU A 70 -1.40 -12.33 4.94
CA LEU A 70 -0.10 -12.64 4.39
C LEU A 70 0.90 -12.86 5.55
N ASP A 71 1.44 -14.07 5.70
CA ASP A 71 2.50 -14.35 6.67
C ASP A 71 3.86 -13.78 6.24
N GLY A 72 4.69 -13.45 7.23
CA GLY A 72 6.07 -12.98 7.04
C GLY A 72 6.23 -11.48 6.75
N GLU A 73 7.49 -11.10 6.48
CA GLU A 73 7.88 -9.74 6.12
C GLU A 73 7.23 -9.31 4.80
N LYS A 74 6.82 -8.03 4.71
CA LYS A 74 6.17 -7.49 3.50
C LYS A 74 6.83 -6.21 3.04
N GLN A 75 6.84 -5.99 1.74
CA GLN A 75 7.02 -4.67 1.16
C GLN A 75 5.68 -4.16 0.68
N LEU A 76 5.33 -2.93 1.03
CA LEU A 76 4.08 -2.32 0.61
C LEU A 76 4.36 -1.16 -0.34
N ILE A 77 3.86 -1.26 -1.57
CA ILE A 77 3.88 -0.19 -2.57
C ILE A 77 2.47 0.39 -2.62
N PHE A 78 2.35 1.67 -2.33
CA PHE A 78 1.09 2.38 -2.30
C PHE A 78 1.08 3.50 -3.34
N ASP A 79 0.44 3.25 -4.47
CA ASP A 79 0.22 4.28 -5.49
C ASP A 79 -1.10 5.01 -5.29
N GLY A 80 -1.00 6.33 -5.19
CA GLY A 80 -2.15 7.22 -5.09
C GLY A 80 -2.94 7.18 -3.79
N PRO A 81 -2.31 7.14 -2.59
CA PRO A 81 -3.06 7.22 -1.34
C PRO A 81 -3.80 8.54 -1.16
N ASP A 82 -3.44 9.59 -1.90
CA ASP A 82 -4.20 10.85 -1.96
C ASP A 82 -5.64 10.66 -2.43
N VAL A 83 -5.94 9.58 -3.17
CA VAL A 83 -7.31 9.24 -3.52
C VAL A 83 -8.13 8.95 -2.27
N LEU A 84 -7.55 8.29 -1.27
CA LEU A 84 -8.25 7.98 -0.01
C LEU A 84 -8.60 9.26 0.76
N GLU A 85 -7.74 10.27 0.75
CA GLU A 85 -8.04 11.57 1.40
C GLU A 85 -9.25 12.28 0.79
N MET A 86 -9.54 12.04 -0.50
CA MET A 86 -10.64 12.70 -1.20
C MET A 86 -12.00 12.03 -0.99
N VAL A 87 -12.00 10.77 -0.56
CA VAL A 87 -13.18 9.89 -0.63
C VAL A 87 -13.49 9.14 0.66
N VAL A 88 -12.52 8.99 1.56
CA VAL A 88 -12.68 8.28 2.83
C VAL A 88 -12.83 9.30 3.96
N PRO A 89 -13.79 9.10 4.89
CA PRO A 89 -13.89 9.91 6.09
C PRO A 89 -12.57 9.92 6.88
N GLN A 90 -12.17 11.10 7.37
CA GLN A 90 -10.89 11.28 8.07
C GLN A 90 -10.70 10.33 9.26
N GLY A 91 -11.76 9.95 9.97
CA GLY A 91 -11.69 9.01 11.10
C GLY A 91 -11.28 7.59 10.68
N ASP A 92 -11.90 7.05 9.62
CA ASP A 92 -11.59 5.71 9.13
C ASP A 92 -10.23 5.67 8.44
N LEU A 93 -9.92 6.74 7.71
CA LEU A 93 -8.61 6.97 7.14
C LEU A 93 -7.53 6.92 8.23
N SER A 94 -7.72 7.68 9.32
CA SER A 94 -6.79 7.71 10.45
C SER A 94 -6.55 6.30 11.02
N ARG A 95 -7.62 5.54 11.29
CA ARG A 95 -7.56 4.16 11.81
C ARG A 95 -6.75 3.23 10.91
N PHE A 96 -6.95 3.31 9.60
CA PHE A 96 -6.20 2.53 8.62
C PHE A 96 -4.69 2.83 8.66
N PHE A 97 -4.29 4.10 8.83
CA PHE A 97 -2.87 4.43 8.99
C PHE A 97 -2.30 4.02 10.34
N ILE A 98 -3.10 4.02 11.42
CA ILE A 98 -2.67 3.42 12.70
C ILE A 98 -2.33 1.95 12.50
N PHE A 99 -3.18 1.21 11.80
CA PHE A 99 -2.93 -0.19 11.47
C PHE A 99 -1.63 -0.37 10.69
N LEU A 100 -1.40 0.41 9.63
CA LEU A 100 -0.17 0.33 8.84
C LEU A 100 1.08 0.66 9.65
N ALA A 101 1.06 1.72 10.45
CA ALA A 101 2.17 2.12 11.31
C ALA A 101 2.51 1.02 12.33
N ASN A 102 1.50 0.42 12.96
CA ASN A 102 1.70 -0.72 13.88
C ASN A 102 2.33 -1.92 13.18
N ARG A 103 1.99 -2.20 11.92
CA ARG A 103 2.60 -3.29 11.14
C ARG A 103 4.03 -2.99 10.76
N LEU A 104 4.37 -1.73 10.47
CA LEU A 104 5.74 -1.30 10.21
C LEU A 104 6.61 -1.42 11.47
N GLN A 105 6.14 -0.90 12.62
CA GLN A 105 6.87 -0.98 13.90
C GLN A 105 7.12 -2.43 14.36
N ARG A 106 6.13 -3.32 14.18
CA ARG A 106 6.23 -4.73 14.62
C ARG A 106 6.97 -5.65 13.63
N GLY A 107 7.60 -5.09 12.59
CA GLY A 107 8.33 -5.88 11.58
C GLY A 107 7.44 -6.69 10.63
N GLY A 108 6.13 -6.41 10.58
CA GLY A 108 5.20 -7.02 9.63
C GLY A 108 5.31 -6.45 8.21
N ILE A 109 5.92 -5.27 8.06
CA ILE A 109 6.25 -4.60 6.81
C ILE A 109 7.70 -4.09 6.91
N SER A 110 8.59 -4.55 6.03
CA SER A 110 10.02 -4.20 5.99
C SER A 110 10.39 -3.16 4.94
N GLY A 111 9.43 -2.73 4.12
CA GLY A 111 9.63 -1.63 3.17
C GLY A 111 8.30 -0.99 2.80
N PHE A 112 8.28 0.34 2.76
CA PHE A 112 7.08 1.10 2.42
C PHE A 112 7.43 2.16 1.37
N LEU A 113 6.75 2.10 0.23
CA LEU A 113 6.90 3.05 -0.85
C LEU A 113 5.58 3.73 -1.14
N VAL A 114 5.55 5.06 -1.07
CA VAL A 114 4.37 5.87 -1.38
C VAL A 114 4.60 6.74 -2.60
N GLN A 115 3.65 6.74 -3.52
CA GLN A 115 3.67 7.59 -4.73
C GLN A 115 2.47 8.55 -4.75
N PRO A 116 2.58 9.76 -4.15
CA PRO A 116 1.50 10.76 -4.17
C PRO A 116 1.35 11.45 -5.54
N ARG A 117 0.19 12.07 -5.83
CA ARG A 117 -0.03 12.85 -7.09
C ARG A 117 0.80 14.12 -7.16
N LYS A 118 0.93 14.77 -6.01
CA LYS A 118 1.53 16.08 -5.84
C LYS A 118 2.82 15.91 -5.04
N ALA A 119 3.83 16.71 -5.36
CA ALA A 119 5.10 16.74 -4.65
C ALA A 119 4.99 17.32 -3.22
N LYS A 120 3.80 17.77 -2.80
CA LYS A 120 3.56 18.20 -1.42
C LYS A 120 3.59 16.97 -0.51
N PRO A 121 4.20 17.07 0.69
CA PRO A 121 4.09 16.00 1.69
C PRO A 121 2.62 15.75 1.94
N LEU A 122 2.14 14.54 1.68
CA LEU A 122 0.80 14.17 2.11
C LEU A 122 0.84 14.13 3.65
N PRO A 123 -0.04 14.87 4.35
CA PRO A 123 -0.12 14.83 5.81
C PRO A 123 -0.14 13.39 6.33
N ILE A 124 -0.75 12.50 5.56
CA ILE A 124 -0.88 11.07 5.82
C ILE A 124 0.43 10.28 5.79
N VAL A 125 1.33 10.63 4.87
CA VAL A 125 2.67 10.02 4.77
C VAL A 125 3.55 10.55 5.88
N VAL A 126 3.40 11.85 6.22
CA VAL A 126 4.10 12.47 7.35
C VAL A 126 3.68 11.80 8.66
N GLN A 127 2.37 11.64 8.92
CA GLN A 127 1.85 10.97 10.11
C GLN A 127 2.31 9.52 10.25
N LEU A 128 2.41 8.79 9.13
CA LEU A 128 2.84 7.40 9.15
C LEU A 128 4.35 7.27 9.36
N VAL A 129 5.16 8.15 8.78
CA VAL A 129 6.61 8.21 9.04
C VAL A 129 6.87 8.64 10.48
N ASP A 130 6.20 9.70 10.95
CA ASP A 130 6.34 10.24 12.31
C ASP A 130 6.08 9.16 13.37
N ARG A 131 5.02 8.36 13.19
CA ARG A 131 4.69 7.23 14.08
C ARG A 131 5.59 6.01 13.96
N VAL A 132 6.35 5.85 12.88
CA VAL A 132 7.26 4.70 12.72
C VAL A 132 8.65 5.05 13.23
N VAL A 133 9.04 6.32 13.12
CA VAL A 133 10.33 6.84 13.57
C VAL A 133 10.31 7.13 15.07
N ASN A 134 9.23 7.71 15.60
CA ASN A 134 9.02 7.99 17.01
C ASN A 134 8.18 6.91 17.70
#